data_AF-A0A6L3IKK3-F1
#
_entry.id   AF-A0A6L3IKK3-F1
#
_cell.length_a   1.000
_cell.length_b   1.000
_cell.length_c   1.000
_cell.angle_alpha   90.00
_cell.angle_beta   90.00
_cell.angle_gamma   90.00
#
_symmetry.space_group_name_H-M   'P 1'
#
loop_
_entity.id
_entity.type
_entity.pdbx_description
1 polymer ?
#
loop_
_entity_poly.entity_id
_entity_poly.type
_entity_poly.pdbx_seq_one_letter_code
_entity_poly.pdbx_strand_id
1 'polypeptide(L)' 'MLELDKKLLDLFQGYVVRKDVVRSVKGGANVPVFVLEYLLANSCSTDDEQKIKEGVENVKNVLRKHYVNPD' A
#
# COMPACT_ATOMS: atom_id res chain seq x y z
N MET A 1 -6.20 15.53 -6.31
CA MET A 1 -4.79 15.10 -6.24
C MET A 1 -3.94 16.15 -6.95
N LEU A 2 -2.77 16.52 -6.41
CA LEU A 2 -1.94 17.59 -6.98
C LEU A 2 -1.24 17.09 -8.26
N GLU A 3 -0.84 18.01 -9.14
CA GLU A 3 -0.09 17.65 -10.36
C GLU A 3 1.26 16.98 -10.07
N LEU A 4 1.90 17.34 -8.95
CA LEU A 4 3.11 16.68 -8.49
C LEU A 4 2.87 15.21 -8.15
N ASP A 5 1.76 14.89 -7.47
CA ASP A 5 1.42 13.52 -7.07
C ASP A 5 1.24 12.62 -8.30
N LYS A 6 0.58 13.12 -9.35
CA LYS A 6 0.43 12.38 -10.62
C LYS A 6 1.79 12.08 -11.24
N LYS A 7 2.65 13.09 -11.37
CA LYS A 7 4.02 12.92 -11.90
C LYS A 7 4.83 11.93 -11.07
N LEU A 8 4.66 11.93 -9.75
CA LEU A 8 5.31 10.98 -8.85
C LEU A 8 4.82 9.55 -9.11
N LEU A 9 3.50 9.35 -9.22
CA LEU A 9 2.92 8.04 -9.52
C LEU A 9 3.27 7.54 -10.93
N ASP A 10 3.45 8.43 -11.91
CA ASP A 10 3.81 8.06 -13.28
C ASP A 10 5.31 7.71 -13.41
N LEU A 11 6.19 8.48 -12.76
CA LEU A 11 7.65 8.36 -12.95
C LEU A 11 8.33 7.45 -11.92
N PHE A 12 7.71 7.23 -10.75
CA PHE A 12 8.32 6.54 -9.61
C PHE A 12 7.42 5.41 -9.07
N GLN A 13 6.78 4.65 -9.96
CA GLN A 13 6.00 3.46 -9.61
C GLN A 13 6.83 2.49 -8.76
N GLY A 14 6.26 2.02 -7.65
CA GLY A 14 6.93 1.14 -6.69
C GLY A 14 7.78 1.87 -5.64
N TYR A 15 8.00 3.18 -5.80
CA TYR A 15 8.76 4.02 -4.85
C TYR A 15 7.90 5.09 -4.16
N VAL A 16 6.67 5.28 -4.62
CA VAL A 16 5.71 6.26 -4.09
C VAL A 16 4.53 5.51 -3.50
N VAL A 17 4.07 5.95 -2.33
CA VAL A 17 2.92 5.34 -1.66
C VAL A 17 2.01 6.40 -1.07
N ARG A 18 0.71 6.22 -1.27
CA ARG A 18 -0.34 7.02 -0.67
C ARG A 18 -0.46 6.72 0.84
N LYS A 19 -0.15 7.71 1.68
CA LYS A 19 -0.09 7.53 3.15
C LYS A 19 -1.45 7.25 3.78
N ASP A 20 -2.53 7.73 3.19
CA ASP A 20 -3.90 7.41 3.59
C ASP A 20 -4.21 5.91 3.39
N VAL A 21 -3.74 5.32 2.29
CA VAL A 21 -3.84 3.87 2.03
C VAL A 21 -3.03 3.07 3.06
N VAL A 22 -1.81 3.51 3.39
CA VAL A 22 -0.99 2.86 4.43
C VAL A 22 -1.71 2.83 5.78
N ARG A 23 -2.35 3.95 6.16
CA ARG A 23 -3.08 4.07 7.43
C ARG A 23 -4.31 3.16 7.47
N SER A 24 -5.02 2.98 6.36
CA SER A 24 -6.20 2.11 6.30
C SER A 24 -5.86 0.63 6.49
N VAL A 25 -4.64 0.20 6.13
CA VAL A 25 -4.17 -1.17 6.30
C VAL A 25 -3.55 -1.41 7.69
N LYS A 26 -2.83 -0.42 8.24
CA LYS A 26 -2.13 -0.54 9.53
C LYS A 26 -3.04 -0.95 10.68
N GLY A 27 -4.28 -0.46 10.72
CA GLY A 27 -5.21 -0.69 11.83
C GLY A 27 -5.54 -2.17 12.10
N GLY A 28 -5.25 -3.08 11.17
CA GLY A 28 -5.52 -4.51 11.31
C GLY A 28 -4.31 -5.43 11.35
N ALA A 29 -3.06 -4.92 11.36
CA ALA A 29 -1.87 -5.75 11.23
C ALA A 29 -0.74 -5.32 12.19
N ASN A 30 -0.17 -6.27 12.95
CA ASN A 30 1.02 -6.04 13.77
C ASN A 30 2.29 -6.10 12.91
N VAL A 31 2.40 -5.16 11.96
CA VAL A 31 3.44 -5.13 10.93
C VAL A 31 4.14 -3.78 10.97
N PRO A 32 5.49 -3.73 10.92
CA PRO A 32 6.20 -2.46 10.82
C PRO A 32 5.73 -1.63 9.62
N VAL A 33 5.55 -0.33 9.84
CA VAL A 33 4.94 0.56 8.83
C VAL A 33 5.71 0.56 7.51
N PHE A 34 7.04 0.54 7.57
CA PHE A 34 7.88 0.53 6.36
C PHE A 34 7.66 -0.72 5.49
N VAL A 35 7.25 -1.86 6.08
CA VAL A 35 6.91 -3.06 5.32
C VAL A 35 5.58 -2.88 4.61
N LEU A 36 4.58 -2.28 5.28
CA LEU A 36 3.31 -1.93 4.64
C LEU A 36 3.54 -0.96 3.47
N GLU A 37 4.41 0.03 3.67
CA GLU A 37 4.78 0.99 2.64
C GLU A 37 5.43 0.31 1.43
N TYR A 38 6.36 -0.63 1.67
CA TYR A 38 6.99 -1.42 0.61
C TYR A 38 5.96 -2.24 -0.19
N LEU A 39 5.09 -2.98 0.51
CA LEU A 39 4.08 -3.83 -0.15
C LEU A 39 3.06 -3.00 -0.92
N LEU A 40 2.58 -1.89 -0.34
CA LEU A 40 1.59 -1.02 -0.96
C LEU A 40 2.19 -0.18 -2.10
N ALA A 41 3.45 0.24 -2.02
CA ALA A 41 4.09 0.89 -3.16
C ALA A 41 4.11 -0.04 -4.37
N ASN A 42 4.41 -1.33 -4.17
CA ASN A 42 4.42 -2.29 -5.28
C ASN A 42 3.03 -2.65 -5.83
N SER A 43 1.96 -2.54 -5.02
CA SER A 43 0.60 -2.94 -5.43
C SER A 43 -0.38 -1.78 -5.67
N CYS A 44 -0.08 -0.56 -5.22
CA CYS A 44 -0.98 0.58 -5.20
C CYS A 44 -0.32 1.88 -5.72
N SER A 45 0.75 1.81 -6.51
CA SER A 45 1.35 2.98 -7.19
C SER A 45 0.49 3.49 -8.35
N THR A 46 -0.73 3.91 -8.05
CA THR A 46 -1.70 4.46 -9.01
C THR A 46 -2.70 5.33 -8.27
N ASP A 47 -3.41 6.19 -9.00
CA ASP A 47 -4.53 7.00 -8.50
C ASP A 47 -5.91 6.44 -8.88
N ASP A 48 -5.93 5.32 -9.61
CA ASP A 48 -7.14 4.55 -9.90
C ASP A 48 -7.65 3.87 -8.63
N GLU A 49 -8.74 4.39 -8.08
CA GLU A 49 -9.36 3.91 -6.84
C GLU A 49 -9.76 2.41 -6.90
N GLN A 50 -10.08 1.87 -8.08
CA GLN A 50 -10.39 0.45 -8.21
C GLN A 50 -9.12 -0.40 -8.06
N LYS A 51 -8.05 -0.02 -8.77
CA LYS A 51 -6.75 -0.71 -8.67
C LYS A 51 -6.14 -0.59 -7.27
N ILE A 52 -6.34 0.54 -6.59
CA ILE A 52 -5.93 0.71 -5.19
C ILE A 52 -6.65 -0.31 -4.30
N LYS A 53 -7.98 -0.48 -4.45
CA LYS A 53 -8.74 -1.46 -3.68
C LYS A 53 -8.25 -2.89 -3.91
N GLU A 54 -8.01 -3.26 -5.17
CA GLU A 54 -7.47 -4.57 -5.55
C GLU A 54 -6.07 -4.79 -4.94
N GLY A 55 -5.19 -3.79 -5.04
CA GLY A 55 -3.85 -3.82 -4.46
C GLY A 55 -3.86 -3.96 -2.95
N VAL A 56 -4.75 -3.25 -2.26
CA VAL A 56 -4.92 -3.35 -0.80
C VAL A 56 -5.36 -4.75 -0.39
N GLU A 57 -6.29 -5.38 -1.11
CA GLU A 57 -6.73 -6.73 -0.80
C GLU A 57 -5.61 -7.76 -1.04
N ASN A 58 -4.81 -7.58 -2.09
CA ASN A 58 -3.61 -8.38 -2.33
C ASN A 58 -2.61 -8.27 -1.17
N VAL A 59 -2.33 -7.06 -0.69
CA VAL A 59 -1.45 -6.84 0.47
C VAL A 59 -2.01 -7.49 1.72
N LYS A 60 -3.31 -7.35 2.01
CA LYS A 60 -3.96 -8.05 3.13
C LYS A 60 -3.80 -9.56 3.04
N ASN A 61 -3.93 -10.14 1.85
CA ASN A 61 -3.73 -11.57 1.63
C ASN A 61 -2.28 -12.01 1.86
N VAL A 62 -1.30 -11.20 1.44
CA VAL A 62 0.13 -11.44 1.72
C VAL A 62 0.37 -11.43 3.24
N LEU A 63 -0.13 -10.41 3.94
CA LEU A 63 0.03 -10.30 5.39
C LEU A 63 -0.61 -11.50 6.11
N ARG A 64 -1.84 -11.88 5.76
CA ARG A 64 -2.52 -13.06 6.35
C ARG A 64 -1.76 -14.37 6.15
N LYS A 65 -1.05 -14.53 5.03
CA LYS A 65 -0.31 -15.77 4.70
C LYS A 65 1.07 -15.83 5.34
N HIS A 66 1.73 -14.68 5.53
CA HIS A 66 3.15 -14.63 5.83
C HIS A 66 3.49 -13.96 7.16
N TYR A 67 2.58 -13.20 7.76
CA TYR A 67 2.80 -12.60 9.07
C TYR A 67 2.14 -13.43 10.16
N VAL A 68 2.98 -13.83 11.12
CA VAL A 68 2.53 -14.47 12.35
C VAL A 68 2.03 -13.37 13.28
N ASN A 69 0.75 -13.42 13.63
CA ASN A 69 0.26 -12.64 14.76
C ASN A 69 0.76 -13.33 16.04
N PRO A 70 1.53 -12.64 16.89
CA PRO A 70 1.80 -13.13 18.22
C PRO A 70 0.49 -13.02 19.00
N ASP A 71 -0.29 -14.09 19.07
CA ASP A 71 -1.35 -14.22 20.08
C ASP A 71 -0.75 -14.10 21.49
#